data_AF-A0A0K0DRA8-F1
#
_entry.id   AF-A0A0K0DRA8-F1
#
_cell.length_a   1.000
_cell.length_b   1.000
_cell.length_c   1.000
_cell.angle_alpha   90.00
_cell.angle_beta   90.00
_cell.angle_gamma   90.00
#
_symmetry.space_group_name_H-M   'P 1'
#
loop_
_entity.id
_entity.type
_entity.pdbx_description
1 polymer ?
#
loop_
_entity_poly.entity_id
_entity_poly.type
_entity_poly.pdbx_seq_one_letter_code
_entity_poly.pdbx_strand_id
1 'polypeptide(L)'
;MEIMLGPAQPVRAEHPSNKYTVIYLQYTSTNYERLSLQSLSNLLKNSDIKVNVVADFDQMSLPDEIILSGKLESLSSHARIIIVELGMDINSATNFMLAVQRYEMKTKDYVYIIPWLAHTNDQSPWEAATVDKQEVKAAFENVIIITAHGYDKKFFDDFQDKFSQATGMISSHYATLTYMALYDALFLYGLALRDAYEEIGGFDVHQNGSLIWSKMTNRQFIGVTGQVLMNHKAIRVPSYATYHITNGTKRIVVELEAKIVNRERCEKNTNQCSEHIAREVIQFYWPSSTGQLPKAVPSCGFTGSDCDYTVYIILLGVTAFLLTASPLSYFAYLKHKEQLLYDMTWRIPRDSIRFMDSKQSRSEHSLASRSQSSGSFSGSIGSKPMVSARQAMSNGVRIVFIRFQQTRNVTFPKAELKLLKELKLTENENLNKFYGIAFNQQNEFVVMWLFCSRGSLEDILFNDELKLGRNFQVSFAKDIVKVSYNICQHSIILHSFFNNRFNTLECFCFPKKNDFERGSVRIWLMIQKLCFDKVIGSNS
;
A
#
# COMPACT_ATOMS: atom_id res chain seq x y z
N MET A 1 -4.06 -26.13 -27.70
CA MET A 1 -3.46 -24.90 -27.12
C MET A 1 -4.52 -23.85 -26.84
N GLU A 2 -5.33 -23.42 -27.81
CA GLU A 2 -6.40 -22.42 -27.59
C GLU A 2 -7.34 -22.75 -26.42
N ILE A 3 -7.70 -24.03 -26.21
CA ILE A 3 -8.55 -24.43 -25.08
C ILE A 3 -7.82 -24.40 -23.73
N MET A 4 -6.55 -24.84 -23.67
CA MET A 4 -5.75 -24.77 -22.43
C MET A 4 -5.39 -23.33 -22.04
N LEU A 5 -5.45 -22.42 -23.00
CA LEU A 5 -5.16 -21.00 -22.84
C LEU A 5 -6.42 -20.15 -22.60
N GLY A 6 -7.57 -20.82 -22.46
CA GLY A 6 -8.89 -20.25 -22.14
C GLY A 6 -9.62 -19.65 -23.35
N PRO A 7 -10.95 -19.83 -23.47
CA PRO A 7 -11.74 -19.05 -24.41
C PRO A 7 -11.73 -17.58 -23.97
N ALA A 8 -11.59 -16.67 -24.93
CA ALA A 8 -11.70 -15.24 -24.69
C ALA A 8 -13.03 -14.93 -23.97
N GLN A 9 -12.97 -14.55 -22.70
CA GLN A 9 -14.07 -13.78 -22.12
C GLN A 9 -14.17 -12.46 -22.88
N PRO A 10 -15.39 -11.98 -23.20
CA PRO A 10 -15.58 -10.67 -23.81
C PRO A 10 -15.35 -9.61 -22.73
N VAL A 11 -14.09 -9.40 -22.34
CA VAL A 11 -13.69 -8.24 -21.56
C VAL A 11 -13.47 -7.10 -22.54
N ARG A 12 -14.30 -6.08 -22.36
CA ARG A 12 -14.34 -4.79 -23.03
C ARG A 12 -12.92 -4.32 -23.41
N ALA A 13 -12.79 -3.92 -24.67
CA ALA A 13 -11.56 -3.51 -25.33
C ALA A 13 -10.68 -2.56 -24.48
N GLU A 14 -9.48 -3.02 -24.15
CA GLU A 14 -8.31 -2.17 -23.90
C GLU A 14 -7.06 -2.93 -24.41
N HIS A 15 -6.49 -2.42 -25.50
CA HIS A 15 -5.23 -2.75 -26.18
C HIS A 15 -5.03 -4.13 -26.88
N PRO A 16 -4.67 -4.14 -28.19
CA PRO A 16 -4.33 -5.35 -28.93
C PRO A 16 -2.81 -5.58 -28.90
N SER A 17 -2.29 -6.31 -27.91
CA SER A 17 -0.88 -6.73 -27.97
C SER A 17 -0.59 -7.95 -27.09
N ASN A 18 -0.09 -9.01 -27.74
CA ASN A 18 0.64 -10.16 -27.19
C ASN A 18 -0.15 -11.11 -26.27
N LYS A 19 -1.06 -11.91 -26.85
CA LYS A 19 -1.92 -12.78 -26.04
C LYS A 19 -1.28 -14.10 -25.63
N TYR A 20 -0.35 -14.67 -26.38
CA TYR A 20 0.28 -15.94 -25.99
C TYR A 20 1.75 -16.03 -26.41
N THR A 21 2.59 -16.31 -25.43
CA THR A 21 4.03 -16.54 -25.56
C THR A 21 4.29 -18.01 -25.26
N VAL A 22 4.86 -18.72 -26.24
CA VAL A 22 5.25 -20.14 -26.08
C VAL A 22 6.72 -20.28 -26.44
N ILE A 23 7.46 -21.05 -25.65
CA ILE A 23 8.80 -21.49 -26.01
C ILE A 23 8.77 -22.95 -26.44
N TYR A 24 9.49 -23.23 -27.53
CA TYR A 24 9.68 -24.57 -28.07
C TYR A 24 11.09 -25.03 -27.76
N LEU A 25 11.20 -26.28 -27.35
CA LEU A 25 12.47 -26.98 -27.22
C LEU A 25 12.56 -28.01 -28.33
N GLN A 26 13.68 -28.03 -29.04
CA GLN A 26 13.91 -28.90 -30.18
C GLN A 26 15.30 -29.57 -30.07
N TYR A 27 15.57 -30.62 -30.84
CA TYR A 27 16.90 -31.19 -30.99
C TYR A 27 17.70 -30.67 -32.19
N THR A 28 19.03 -30.75 -32.07
CA THR A 28 19.96 -30.71 -33.21
C THR A 28 20.29 -32.11 -33.77
N SER A 29 19.62 -32.48 -34.88
CA SER A 29 19.85 -33.63 -35.80
C SER A 29 19.31 -35.01 -35.34
N THR A 30 18.62 -35.86 -36.13
CA THR A 30 18.58 -36.09 -37.59
C THR A 30 17.17 -36.47 -38.13
N ASN A 31 16.82 -35.84 -39.25
CA ASN A 31 15.96 -36.28 -40.38
C ASN A 31 14.45 -36.65 -40.27
N TYR A 32 13.81 -36.92 -39.13
CA TYR A 32 12.33 -37.17 -39.12
C TYR A 32 11.53 -36.28 -38.14
N GLU A 33 12.13 -35.89 -37.02
CA GLU A 33 11.49 -35.10 -35.93
C GLU A 33 11.34 -33.61 -36.24
N ARG A 34 11.78 -33.15 -37.43
CA ARG A 34 11.52 -31.77 -37.89
C ARG A 34 10.06 -31.53 -38.24
N LEU A 35 9.27 -32.56 -38.57
CA LEU A 35 7.97 -32.39 -39.22
C LEU A 35 6.86 -31.88 -38.28
N SER A 36 6.78 -32.34 -37.04
CA SER A 36 5.74 -31.93 -36.07
C SER A 36 5.95 -30.49 -35.61
N LEU A 37 7.16 -30.12 -35.17
CA LEU A 37 7.49 -28.76 -34.78
C LEU A 37 7.45 -27.78 -35.96
N GLN A 38 7.92 -28.15 -37.15
CA GLN A 38 7.79 -27.30 -38.33
C GLN A 38 6.32 -27.14 -38.73
N SER A 39 5.51 -28.20 -38.65
CA SER A 39 4.08 -28.12 -38.90
C SER A 39 3.40 -27.21 -37.88
N LEU A 40 3.75 -27.33 -36.61
CA LEU A 40 3.22 -26.49 -35.53
C LEU A 40 3.65 -25.02 -35.74
N SER A 41 4.92 -24.77 -36.02
CA SER A 41 5.44 -23.43 -36.35
C SER A 41 4.70 -22.82 -37.55
N ASN A 42 4.47 -23.60 -38.60
CA ASN A 42 3.73 -23.14 -39.78
C ASN A 42 2.25 -22.88 -39.47
N LEU A 43 1.61 -23.68 -38.61
CA LEU A 43 0.25 -23.43 -38.14
C LEU A 43 0.16 -22.15 -37.30
N LEU A 44 1.18 -21.89 -36.47
CA LEU A 44 1.23 -20.72 -35.59
C LEU A 44 1.51 -19.42 -36.33
N LYS A 45 2.15 -19.45 -37.51
CA LYS A 45 2.32 -18.24 -38.36
C LYS A 45 0.99 -17.59 -38.73
N ASN A 46 -0.08 -18.38 -38.80
CA ASN A 46 -1.41 -17.93 -39.17
C ASN A 46 -2.31 -17.69 -37.94
N SER A 47 -1.76 -17.73 -36.72
CA SER A 47 -2.51 -17.52 -35.48
C SER A 47 -1.98 -16.32 -34.68
N ASP A 48 -2.73 -15.88 -33.67
CA ASP A 48 -2.35 -14.79 -32.77
C ASP A 48 -1.28 -15.19 -31.72
N ILE A 49 -0.67 -16.37 -31.86
CA ILE A 49 0.28 -16.93 -30.90
C ILE A 49 1.71 -16.65 -31.39
N LYS A 50 2.50 -15.96 -30.57
CA LYS A 50 3.90 -15.63 -30.89
C LYS A 50 4.84 -16.63 -30.23
N VAL A 51 5.78 -17.13 -31.02
CA VAL A 51 6.91 -17.93 -30.54
C VAL A 51 8.06 -16.99 -30.15
N ASN A 52 8.46 -17.00 -28.88
CA ASN A 52 9.48 -16.06 -28.38
C ASN A 52 10.90 -16.62 -28.46
N VAL A 53 11.09 -17.89 -28.09
CA VAL A 53 12.40 -18.55 -28.12
C VAL A 53 12.19 -19.97 -28.67
N VAL A 54 13.17 -20.40 -29.46
CA VAL A 54 13.37 -21.81 -29.82
C VAL A 54 14.74 -22.17 -29.28
N ALA A 55 14.80 -23.14 -28.39
CA ALA A 55 16.05 -23.60 -27.81
C ALA A 55 16.31 -25.04 -28.22
N ASP A 56 17.45 -25.25 -28.87
CA ASP A 56 17.87 -26.57 -29.28
C ASP A 56 18.63 -27.28 -28.15
N PHE A 57 18.41 -28.56 -27.91
CA PHE A 57 19.18 -29.40 -26.99
C PHE A 57 19.85 -30.55 -27.73
N ASP A 58 20.91 -31.09 -27.16
CA ASP A 58 21.52 -32.32 -27.66
C ASP A 58 20.87 -33.52 -26.96
N GLN A 59 20.65 -34.61 -27.70
CA GLN A 59 19.94 -35.81 -27.24
C GLN A 59 20.63 -36.47 -26.05
N MET A 60 21.96 -36.41 -26.04
CA MET A 60 22.81 -37.04 -25.06
C MET A 60 23.20 -36.12 -23.90
N SER A 61 22.68 -34.89 -23.85
CA SER A 61 23.03 -33.95 -22.78
C SER A 61 22.56 -34.44 -21.41
N LEU A 62 23.47 -34.40 -20.45
CA LEU A 62 23.15 -34.65 -19.04
C LEU A 62 22.48 -33.42 -18.41
N PRO A 63 21.73 -33.59 -17.30
CA PRO A 63 21.06 -32.47 -16.65
C PRO A 63 21.99 -31.30 -16.29
N ASP A 64 23.21 -31.59 -15.83
CA ASP A 64 24.16 -30.57 -15.40
C ASP A 64 24.75 -29.79 -16.60
N GLU A 65 24.92 -30.45 -17.74
CA GLU A 65 25.35 -29.80 -19.00
C GLU A 65 24.25 -28.86 -19.53
N ILE A 66 22.99 -29.27 -19.41
CA ILE A 66 21.83 -28.45 -19.77
C ILE A 66 21.81 -27.17 -18.93
N ILE A 67 22.07 -27.27 -17.62
CA ILE A 67 22.13 -26.11 -16.71
C ILE A 67 23.29 -25.19 -17.11
N LEU A 68 24.49 -25.75 -17.32
CA LEU A 68 25.69 -24.97 -17.68
C LEU A 68 25.59 -24.31 -19.06
N SER A 69 24.72 -24.80 -19.94
CA SER A 69 24.52 -24.21 -21.28
C SER A 69 23.91 -22.81 -21.28
N GLY A 70 23.36 -22.34 -20.16
CA GLY A 70 22.65 -21.05 -20.06
C GLY A 70 21.28 -21.02 -20.77
N LYS A 71 20.87 -22.13 -21.40
CA LYS A 71 19.57 -22.20 -22.10
C LYS A 71 18.40 -22.02 -21.15
N LEU A 72 18.44 -22.63 -19.95
CA LEU A 72 17.38 -22.48 -18.95
C LEU A 72 17.21 -21.03 -18.47
N GLU A 73 18.29 -20.26 -18.38
CA GLU A 73 18.24 -18.83 -18.06
C GLU A 73 17.55 -18.02 -19.18
N SER A 74 17.84 -18.36 -20.44
CA SER A 74 17.12 -17.78 -21.57
C SER A 74 15.63 -18.16 -21.56
N LEU A 75 15.28 -19.38 -21.14
CA LEU A 75 13.87 -19.81 -21.05
C LEU A 75 13.13 -19.04 -19.95
N SER A 76 13.72 -18.93 -18.76
CA SER A 76 13.13 -18.28 -17.59
C SER A 76 12.85 -16.80 -17.83
N SER A 77 13.65 -16.14 -18.66
CA SER A 77 13.51 -14.72 -19.02
C SER A 77 12.52 -14.47 -20.17
N HIS A 78 12.08 -15.48 -20.91
CA HIS A 78 11.30 -15.27 -22.13
C HIS A 78 9.95 -15.99 -22.20
N ALA A 79 9.67 -16.99 -21.35
CA ALA A 79 8.33 -17.58 -21.25
C ALA A 79 7.98 -18.26 -19.94
N ARG A 80 6.68 -18.54 -19.83
CA ARG A 80 6.04 -19.32 -18.78
C ARG A 80 5.39 -20.60 -19.30
N ILE A 81 5.11 -20.70 -20.59
CA ILE A 81 4.53 -21.89 -21.23
C ILE A 81 5.57 -22.48 -22.17
N ILE A 82 6.00 -23.70 -21.89
CA ILE A 82 7.12 -24.36 -22.53
C ILE A 82 6.62 -25.68 -23.13
N ILE A 83 6.72 -25.81 -24.45
CA ILE A 83 6.50 -27.07 -25.16
C ILE A 83 7.83 -27.79 -25.27
N VAL A 84 7.88 -28.99 -24.69
CA VAL A 84 9.06 -29.84 -24.64
C VAL A 84 8.87 -30.96 -25.65
N GLU A 85 9.46 -30.82 -26.84
CA GLU A 85 9.45 -31.86 -27.87
C GLU A 85 10.89 -32.32 -28.11
N LEU A 86 11.35 -33.19 -27.21
CA LEU A 86 12.67 -33.81 -27.24
C LEU A 86 12.53 -35.25 -27.73
N GLY A 87 11.87 -35.42 -28.89
CA GLY A 87 11.76 -36.68 -29.64
C GLY A 87 11.10 -37.85 -28.89
N MET A 88 11.34 -39.06 -29.41
CA MET A 88 10.66 -40.28 -28.93
C MET A 88 11.35 -40.95 -27.72
N ASP A 89 12.56 -40.52 -27.34
CA ASP A 89 13.32 -41.12 -26.25
C ASP A 89 12.90 -40.58 -24.88
N ILE A 90 12.66 -41.51 -23.96
CA ILE A 90 12.27 -41.21 -22.58
C ILE A 90 13.38 -40.49 -21.80
N ASN A 91 14.65 -40.76 -22.14
CA ASN A 91 15.79 -40.28 -21.37
C ASN A 91 16.01 -38.77 -21.55
N SER A 92 15.87 -38.25 -22.76
CA SER A 92 16.13 -36.82 -22.98
C SER A 92 15.06 -35.93 -22.37
N ALA A 93 13.78 -36.32 -22.46
CA ALA A 93 12.72 -35.63 -21.72
C ALA A 93 12.96 -35.71 -20.21
N THR A 94 13.45 -36.85 -19.71
CA THR A 94 13.82 -37.02 -18.30
C THR A 94 14.97 -36.11 -17.89
N ASN A 95 16.07 -36.08 -18.65
CA ASN A 95 17.24 -35.25 -18.37
C ASN A 95 16.89 -33.77 -18.38
N PHE A 96 16.06 -33.33 -19.33
CA PHE A 96 15.58 -31.96 -19.38
C PHE A 96 14.73 -31.60 -18.16
N MET A 97 13.75 -32.43 -17.80
CA MET A 97 12.89 -32.17 -16.63
C MET A 97 13.68 -32.18 -15.32
N LEU A 98 14.68 -33.06 -15.20
CA LEU A 98 15.62 -33.06 -14.07
C LEU A 98 16.43 -31.75 -14.01
N ALA A 99 16.93 -31.27 -15.16
CA ALA A 99 17.65 -30.00 -15.23
C ALA A 99 16.76 -28.82 -14.80
N VAL A 100 15.51 -28.79 -15.26
CA VAL A 100 14.49 -27.79 -14.88
C VAL A 100 14.24 -27.80 -13.37
N GLN A 101 14.11 -28.99 -12.78
CA GLN A 101 13.90 -29.11 -11.33
C GLN A 101 15.12 -28.62 -10.54
N ARG A 102 16.33 -29.04 -10.94
CA ARG A 102 17.59 -28.64 -10.29
C ARG A 102 17.89 -27.16 -10.42
N TYR A 103 17.46 -26.53 -11.52
CA TYR A 103 17.53 -25.09 -11.75
C TYR A 103 16.34 -24.31 -11.12
N GLU A 104 15.49 -24.98 -10.34
CA GLU A 104 14.37 -24.39 -9.60
C GLU A 104 13.30 -23.69 -10.47
N MET A 105 13.19 -24.06 -11.74
CA MET A 105 12.15 -23.55 -12.67
C MET A 105 10.82 -24.32 -12.59
N LYS A 106 10.68 -25.18 -11.59
CA LYS A 106 9.47 -25.97 -11.31
C LYS A 106 8.56 -25.22 -10.32
N THR A 107 8.19 -23.98 -10.65
CA THR A 107 7.23 -23.21 -9.85
C THR A 107 5.83 -23.29 -10.46
N LYS A 108 4.81 -22.86 -9.71
CA LYS A 108 3.42 -22.74 -10.19
C LYS A 108 3.24 -21.75 -11.35
N ASP A 109 4.26 -20.97 -11.66
CA ASP A 109 4.24 -19.95 -12.70
C ASP A 109 4.70 -20.51 -14.06
N TYR A 110 5.29 -21.71 -14.10
CA TYR A 110 5.73 -22.36 -15.33
C TYR A 110 4.88 -23.59 -15.67
N VAL A 111 4.52 -23.72 -16.94
CA VAL A 111 3.78 -24.86 -17.49
C VAL A 111 4.66 -25.57 -18.50
N TYR A 112 4.90 -26.85 -18.27
CA TYR A 112 5.61 -27.74 -19.19
C TYR A 112 4.60 -28.64 -19.88
N ILE A 113 4.56 -28.60 -21.20
CA ILE A 113 3.70 -29.42 -22.04
C ILE A 113 4.58 -30.38 -22.84
N ILE A 114 4.36 -31.68 -22.66
CA ILE A 114 5.09 -32.73 -23.37
C ILE A 114 4.12 -33.43 -24.34
N PRO A 115 4.23 -33.22 -25.66
CA PRO A 115 3.50 -33.99 -26.65
C PRO A 115 4.07 -35.41 -26.70
N TRP A 116 3.34 -36.36 -26.11
CA TRP A 116 3.75 -37.76 -25.97
C TRP A 116 3.03 -38.62 -27.02
N LEU A 117 3.28 -38.29 -28.29
CA LEU A 117 2.45 -38.75 -29.44
C LEU A 117 2.95 -40.04 -30.10
N ALA A 118 4.23 -40.36 -29.98
CA ALA A 118 4.83 -41.56 -30.54
C ALA A 118 6.01 -41.98 -29.66
N HIS A 119 5.78 -42.94 -28.76
CA HIS A 119 6.86 -43.49 -27.94
C HIS A 119 7.00 -44.98 -28.19
N THR A 120 8.25 -45.43 -28.16
CA THR A 120 8.61 -46.83 -28.35
C THR A 120 8.31 -47.69 -27.12
N ASN A 121 8.01 -47.06 -25.98
CA ASN A 121 7.83 -47.71 -24.70
C ASN A 121 6.53 -47.24 -24.00
N ASP A 122 5.85 -48.18 -23.34
CA ASP A 122 4.62 -47.94 -22.57
C ASP A 122 4.90 -47.29 -21.20
N GLN A 123 6.12 -47.47 -20.68
CA GLN A 123 6.47 -47.02 -19.34
C GLN A 123 6.60 -45.50 -19.26
N SER A 124 6.11 -44.94 -18.16
CA SER A 124 6.27 -43.51 -17.87
C SER A 124 7.72 -43.21 -17.45
N PRO A 125 8.22 -41.98 -17.64
CA PRO A 125 9.59 -41.59 -17.28
C PRO A 125 10.01 -41.98 -15.86
N TRP A 126 9.13 -41.75 -14.87
CA TRP A 126 9.35 -42.08 -13.46
C TRP A 126 9.23 -43.58 -13.13
N GLU A 127 8.73 -44.41 -14.05
CA GLU A 127 8.68 -45.87 -13.90
C GLU A 127 9.94 -46.53 -14.47
N ALA A 128 10.35 -46.05 -15.66
CA ALA A 128 11.49 -46.53 -16.44
C ALA A 128 12.84 -45.96 -16.01
N ALA A 129 12.85 -44.91 -15.18
CA ALA A 129 14.08 -44.24 -14.75
C ALA A 129 15.09 -45.21 -14.11
N THR A 130 16.34 -45.12 -14.59
CA THR A 130 17.52 -45.77 -14.01
C THR A 130 18.12 -44.97 -12.85
N VAL A 131 17.82 -43.66 -12.81
CA VAL A 131 18.19 -42.70 -11.76
C VAL A 131 17.16 -42.76 -10.61
N ASP A 132 17.38 -42.02 -9.52
CA ASP A 132 16.43 -41.94 -8.40
C ASP A 132 15.00 -41.63 -8.87
N LYS A 133 14.12 -42.63 -8.72
CA LYS A 133 12.72 -42.53 -9.15
C LYS A 133 11.97 -41.43 -8.42
N GLN A 134 12.35 -41.10 -7.18
CA GLN A 134 11.73 -40.00 -6.44
C GLN A 134 12.10 -38.64 -7.03
N GLU A 135 13.35 -38.46 -7.43
CA GLU A 135 13.82 -37.24 -8.12
C GLU A 135 13.06 -37.08 -9.45
N VAL A 136 13.01 -38.12 -10.28
CA VAL A 136 12.29 -38.08 -11.56
C VAL A 136 10.79 -37.83 -11.36
N LYS A 137 10.18 -38.47 -10.36
CA LYS A 137 8.77 -38.23 -10.03
C LYS A 137 8.53 -36.77 -9.64
N ALA A 138 9.42 -36.18 -8.84
CA ALA A 138 9.34 -34.77 -8.49
C ALA A 138 9.56 -33.86 -9.70
N ALA A 139 10.37 -34.26 -10.68
CA ALA A 139 10.64 -33.48 -11.89
C ALA A 139 9.41 -33.38 -12.79
N PHE A 140 8.65 -34.47 -12.90
CA PHE A 140 7.45 -34.55 -13.74
C PHE A 140 6.15 -34.12 -13.03
N GLU A 141 6.19 -33.79 -11.75
CA GLU A 141 4.99 -33.32 -11.04
C GLU A 141 4.45 -32.02 -11.66
N ASN A 142 3.13 -31.90 -11.82
CA ASN A 142 2.44 -30.79 -12.49
C ASN A 142 2.81 -30.57 -13.96
N VAL A 143 3.45 -31.55 -14.61
CA VAL A 143 3.64 -31.53 -16.06
C VAL A 143 2.34 -31.89 -16.76
N ILE A 144 2.12 -31.29 -17.93
CA ILE A 144 1.01 -31.63 -18.83
C ILE A 144 1.54 -32.55 -19.93
N ILE A 145 0.90 -33.70 -20.11
CA ILE A 145 1.24 -34.67 -21.16
C ILE A 145 0.06 -34.76 -22.13
N ILE A 146 0.31 -34.69 -23.44
CA ILE A 146 -0.73 -34.86 -24.46
C ILE A 146 -0.46 -36.15 -25.24
N THR A 147 -1.40 -37.10 -25.25
CA THR A 147 -1.31 -38.34 -26.02
C THR A 147 -2.49 -38.47 -26.98
N ALA A 148 -2.35 -39.29 -28.03
CA ALA A 148 -3.46 -39.68 -28.88
C ALA A 148 -4.25 -40.83 -28.26
N HIS A 149 -5.59 -40.72 -28.26
CA HIS A 149 -6.50 -41.76 -27.81
C HIS A 149 -6.45 -42.97 -28.76
N GLY A 150 -6.60 -44.18 -28.21
CA GLY A 150 -6.48 -45.44 -28.97
C GLY A 150 -5.11 -46.12 -28.85
N TYR A 151 -4.18 -45.47 -28.15
CA TYR A 151 -2.90 -46.04 -27.71
C TYR A 151 -2.87 -46.28 -26.20
N ASP A 152 -4.05 -46.31 -25.56
CA ASP A 152 -4.15 -46.60 -24.13
C ASP A 152 -3.74 -48.04 -23.84
N LYS A 153 -3.07 -48.25 -22.71
CA LYS A 153 -2.60 -49.55 -22.23
C LYS A 153 -3.66 -50.65 -22.32
N LYS A 154 -4.93 -50.32 -22.06
CA LYS A 154 -6.04 -51.27 -22.14
C LYS A 154 -6.25 -51.82 -23.56
N PHE A 155 -6.24 -50.97 -24.59
CA PHE A 155 -6.41 -51.42 -25.98
C PHE A 155 -5.19 -52.21 -26.45
N PHE A 156 -4.01 -51.76 -26.01
CA PHE A 156 -2.75 -52.45 -26.27
C PHE A 156 -2.76 -53.87 -25.69
N ASP A 157 -3.04 -54.03 -24.40
CA ASP A 157 -3.00 -55.32 -23.71
C ASP A 157 -4.02 -56.30 -24.32
N ASP A 158 -5.26 -55.85 -24.58
CA ASP A 158 -6.29 -56.68 -25.22
C ASP A 158 -5.90 -57.14 -26.64
N PHE A 159 -5.27 -56.26 -27.43
CA PHE A 159 -4.79 -56.64 -28.76
C PHE A 159 -3.58 -57.58 -28.67
N GLN A 160 -2.62 -57.30 -27.79
CA GLN A 160 -1.42 -58.12 -27.60
C GLN A 160 -1.76 -59.54 -27.17
N ASP A 161 -2.72 -59.69 -26.26
CA ASP A 161 -3.20 -61.00 -25.80
C ASP A 161 -3.83 -61.78 -26.95
N LYS A 162 -4.72 -61.15 -27.73
CA LYS A 162 -5.34 -61.79 -28.91
C LYS A 162 -4.33 -62.13 -29.99
N PHE A 163 -3.40 -61.22 -30.25
CA PHE A 163 -2.36 -61.39 -31.27
C PHE A 163 -1.41 -62.52 -30.93
N SER A 164 -0.96 -62.59 -29.67
CA SER A 164 -0.08 -63.66 -29.20
C SER A 164 -0.77 -65.02 -29.20
N GLN A 165 -2.06 -65.09 -28.84
CA GLN A 165 -2.85 -66.32 -28.93
C GLN A 165 -3.02 -66.81 -30.38
N ALA A 166 -3.20 -65.90 -31.34
CA ALA A 166 -3.41 -66.24 -32.74
C ALA A 166 -2.11 -66.59 -33.49
N THR A 167 -1.00 -65.93 -33.17
CA THR A 167 0.26 -66.05 -33.92
C THR A 167 1.36 -66.84 -33.19
N GLY A 168 1.24 -67.01 -31.87
CA GLY A 168 2.31 -67.51 -31.00
C GLY A 168 3.49 -66.55 -30.83
N MET A 169 3.40 -65.32 -31.33
CA MET A 169 4.48 -64.32 -31.26
C MET A 169 4.20 -63.23 -30.22
N ILE A 170 5.24 -62.84 -29.49
CA ILE A 170 5.23 -61.64 -28.64
C ILE A 170 5.98 -60.54 -29.39
N SER A 171 5.31 -59.42 -29.60
CA SER A 171 5.85 -58.26 -30.32
C SER A 171 6.28 -57.17 -29.35
N SER A 172 7.26 -56.37 -29.76
CA SER A 172 7.61 -55.13 -29.03
C SER A 172 6.44 -54.15 -29.03
N HIS A 173 6.36 -53.26 -28.04
CA HIS A 173 5.29 -52.26 -27.94
C HIS A 173 5.04 -51.50 -29.25
N TYR A 174 6.10 -50.92 -29.83
CA TYR A 174 6.01 -50.21 -31.10
C TYR A 174 5.46 -51.05 -32.27
N ALA A 175 5.92 -52.31 -32.39
CA ALA A 175 5.44 -53.22 -33.43
C ALA A 175 3.95 -53.55 -33.25
N THR A 176 3.51 -53.78 -32.01
CA THR A 176 2.10 -54.04 -31.70
C THR A 176 1.23 -52.85 -32.07
N LEU A 177 1.65 -51.61 -31.77
CA LEU A 177 0.93 -50.40 -32.20
C LEU A 177 0.81 -50.31 -33.73
N THR A 178 1.86 -50.70 -34.45
CA THR A 178 1.85 -50.76 -35.90
C THR A 178 0.86 -51.82 -36.41
N TYR A 179 0.80 -52.99 -35.76
CA TYR A 179 -0.15 -54.05 -36.09
C TYR A 179 -1.61 -53.66 -35.80
N MET A 180 -1.86 -52.94 -34.70
CA MET A 180 -3.18 -52.37 -34.41
C MET A 180 -3.62 -51.39 -35.50
N ALA A 181 -2.72 -50.51 -35.94
CA ALA A 181 -3.01 -49.58 -37.03
C ALA A 181 -3.26 -50.30 -38.37
N LEU A 182 -2.50 -51.36 -38.67
CA LEU A 182 -2.69 -52.17 -39.86
C LEU A 182 -4.02 -52.94 -39.83
N TYR A 183 -4.41 -53.46 -38.67
CA TYR A 183 -5.71 -54.10 -38.46
C TYR A 183 -6.85 -53.13 -38.81
N ASP A 184 -6.81 -51.91 -38.28
CA ASP A 184 -7.83 -50.90 -38.54
C ASP A 184 -7.85 -50.45 -40.00
N ALA A 185 -6.68 -50.37 -40.65
CA ALA A 185 -6.58 -50.05 -42.07
C ALA A 185 -7.22 -51.13 -42.95
N LEU A 186 -6.98 -52.41 -42.66
CA LEU A 186 -7.59 -53.53 -43.37
C LEU A 186 -9.10 -53.59 -43.12
N PHE A 187 -9.54 -53.32 -41.89
CA PHE A 187 -10.95 -53.25 -41.54
C PHE A 187 -11.67 -52.13 -42.29
N LEU A 188 -11.05 -50.94 -42.37
CA LEU A 188 -11.55 -49.83 -43.18
C LEU A 188 -11.65 -50.19 -44.66
N TYR A 189 -10.64 -50.85 -45.22
CA TYR A 189 -10.68 -51.33 -46.59
C TYR A 189 -11.84 -52.31 -46.82
N GLY A 190 -12.04 -53.27 -45.92
CA GLY A 190 -13.17 -54.22 -45.99
C GLY A 190 -14.53 -53.53 -45.96
N LEU A 191 -14.69 -52.52 -45.08
CA LEU A 191 -15.90 -51.69 -45.03
C LEU A 191 -16.13 -50.92 -46.33
N ALA A 192 -15.08 -50.30 -46.88
CA ALA A 192 -15.16 -49.55 -48.13
C ALA A 192 -15.46 -50.47 -49.33
N LEU A 193 -14.86 -51.66 -49.36
CA LEU A 193 -15.10 -52.66 -50.41
C LEU A 193 -16.53 -53.18 -50.38
N ARG A 194 -17.06 -53.48 -49.18
CA ARG A 194 -18.47 -53.87 -48.99
C ARG A 194 -19.40 -52.79 -49.53
N ASP A 195 -19.22 -51.54 -49.10
CA ASP A 195 -20.09 -50.44 -49.51
C ASP A 195 -19.98 -50.14 -51.02
N ALA A 196 -18.80 -50.34 -51.63
CA ALA A 196 -18.62 -50.24 -53.08
C ALA A 196 -19.32 -51.38 -53.83
N TYR A 197 -19.24 -52.61 -53.31
CA TYR A 197 -19.94 -53.77 -53.86
C TYR A 197 -21.46 -53.62 -53.79
N GLU A 198 -22.00 -53.06 -52.70
CA GLU A 198 -23.44 -52.79 -52.55
C GLU A 198 -23.95 -51.74 -53.54
N GLU A 199 -23.12 -50.79 -53.97
CA GLU A 199 -23.50 -49.73 -54.90
C GLU A 199 -23.48 -50.17 -56.36
N ILE A 200 -22.41 -50.83 -56.81
CA ILE A 200 -22.21 -51.15 -58.24
C ILE A 200 -22.54 -52.62 -58.54
N GLY A 201 -22.40 -53.52 -57.57
CA GLY A 201 -22.35 -54.96 -57.80
C GLY A 201 -21.09 -55.40 -58.56
N GLY A 202 -20.95 -56.71 -58.76
CA GLY A 202 -19.84 -57.29 -59.52
C GLY A 202 -18.61 -57.66 -58.68
N PHE A 203 -18.00 -58.81 -58.98
CA PHE A 203 -16.84 -59.32 -58.24
C PHE A 203 -15.55 -58.55 -58.52
N ASP A 204 -15.51 -57.74 -59.57
CA ASP A 204 -14.40 -56.92 -60.03
C ASP A 204 -14.32 -55.54 -59.37
N VAL A 205 -15.26 -55.19 -58.47
CA VAL A 205 -15.32 -53.86 -57.83
C VAL A 205 -14.03 -53.49 -57.08
N HIS A 206 -13.28 -54.50 -56.59
CA HIS A 206 -11.99 -54.33 -55.92
C HIS A 206 -10.91 -53.71 -56.82
N GLN A 207 -11.07 -53.75 -58.15
CA GLN A 207 -10.14 -53.16 -59.11
C GLN A 207 -10.32 -51.64 -59.23
N ASN A 208 -11.48 -51.09 -58.84
CA ASN A 208 -11.72 -49.66 -58.87
C ASN A 208 -11.23 -48.97 -57.59
N GLY A 209 -9.91 -48.75 -57.51
CA GLY A 209 -9.29 -48.13 -56.35
C GLY A 209 -9.81 -46.72 -56.03
N SER A 210 -10.21 -45.94 -57.05
CA SER A 210 -10.75 -44.59 -56.85
C SER A 210 -12.09 -44.60 -56.10
N LEU A 211 -12.95 -45.57 -56.44
CA LEU A 211 -14.23 -45.77 -55.78
C LEU A 211 -14.02 -46.23 -54.34
N ILE A 212 -13.18 -47.24 -54.12
CA ILE A 212 -12.87 -47.74 -52.77
C ILE A 212 -12.32 -46.60 -51.91
N TRP A 213 -11.37 -45.83 -52.44
CA TRP A 213 -10.81 -44.68 -51.75
C TRP A 213 -11.89 -43.67 -51.36
N SER A 214 -12.82 -43.34 -52.27
CA SER A 214 -13.93 -42.44 -51.97
C SER A 214 -14.80 -42.92 -50.80
N LYS A 215 -15.01 -44.25 -50.68
CA LYS A 215 -15.75 -44.89 -49.57
C LYS A 215 -14.98 -44.95 -48.25
N MET A 216 -13.66 -44.76 -48.29
CA MET A 216 -12.80 -44.65 -47.09
C MET A 216 -12.76 -43.23 -46.52
N THR A 217 -13.06 -42.20 -47.32
CA THR A 217 -13.05 -40.80 -46.88
C THR A 217 -14.25 -40.44 -46.00
N ASN A 218 -14.09 -39.42 -45.14
CA ASN A 218 -15.17 -38.87 -44.30
C ASN A 218 -15.96 -39.94 -43.52
N ARG A 219 -15.25 -40.97 -43.06
CA ARG A 219 -15.85 -42.17 -42.46
C ARG A 219 -15.47 -42.28 -41.00
N GLN A 220 -16.40 -42.77 -40.19
CA GLN A 220 -16.16 -43.15 -38.81
C GLN A 220 -16.51 -44.63 -38.60
N PHE A 221 -15.68 -45.36 -37.85
CA PHE A 221 -15.95 -46.73 -37.44
C PHE A 221 -15.28 -47.07 -36.10
N ILE A 222 -15.64 -48.21 -35.52
CA ILE A 222 -14.98 -48.74 -34.31
C ILE A 222 -14.00 -49.82 -34.75
N GLY A 223 -12.71 -49.52 -34.60
CA GLY A 223 -11.61 -50.44 -34.81
C GLY A 223 -11.07 -51.00 -33.48
N VAL A 224 -9.91 -51.65 -33.53
CA VAL A 224 -9.23 -52.17 -32.35
C VAL A 224 -8.56 -51.08 -31.53
N THR A 225 -8.21 -49.95 -32.16
CA THR A 225 -7.75 -48.73 -31.47
C THR A 225 -8.91 -47.85 -30.99
N GLY A 226 -10.13 -48.40 -30.90
CA GLY A 226 -11.34 -47.66 -30.54
C GLY A 226 -11.95 -46.90 -31.71
N GLN A 227 -12.43 -45.68 -31.47
CA GLN A 227 -13.08 -44.88 -32.51
C GLN A 227 -12.05 -44.36 -33.52
N VAL A 228 -12.23 -44.73 -34.79
CA VAL A 228 -11.41 -44.27 -35.91
C VAL A 228 -12.21 -43.30 -36.76
N LEU A 229 -11.64 -42.12 -36.98
CA LEU A 229 -12.19 -41.08 -37.84
C LEU A 229 -11.24 -40.85 -39.03
N MET A 230 -11.77 -40.89 -40.25
CA MET A 230 -11.04 -40.59 -41.48
C MET A 230 -11.57 -39.29 -42.08
N ASN A 231 -10.67 -38.35 -42.41
CA ASN A 231 -11.07 -37.10 -43.06
C ASN A 231 -11.33 -37.29 -44.57
N HIS A 232 -11.58 -36.18 -45.27
CA HIS A 232 -11.87 -36.16 -46.71
C HIS A 232 -10.71 -36.63 -47.59
N LYS A 233 -9.48 -36.74 -47.05
CA LYS A 233 -8.29 -37.28 -47.75
C LYS A 233 -7.96 -38.71 -47.32
N ALA A 234 -8.87 -39.37 -46.58
CA ALA A 234 -8.60 -40.65 -45.94
C ALA A 234 -7.35 -40.62 -45.04
N ILE A 235 -7.11 -39.49 -44.36
CA ILE A 235 -6.12 -39.37 -43.30
C ILE A 235 -6.85 -39.53 -41.96
N ARG A 236 -6.31 -40.37 -41.09
CA ARG A 236 -6.86 -40.58 -39.75
C ARG A 236 -6.77 -39.31 -38.93
N VAL A 237 -7.88 -38.92 -38.31
CA VAL A 237 -7.96 -37.80 -37.37
C VAL A 237 -8.07 -38.39 -35.96
N PRO A 238 -6.98 -38.40 -35.17
CA PRO A 238 -7.00 -38.94 -33.82
C PRO A 238 -7.73 -37.99 -32.86
N SER A 239 -8.41 -38.57 -31.87
CA SER A 239 -8.76 -37.85 -30.64
C SER A 239 -7.53 -37.77 -29.73
N TYR A 240 -7.43 -36.75 -28.90
CA TYR A 240 -6.31 -36.60 -27.95
C TYR A 240 -6.80 -36.52 -26.52
N ALA A 241 -5.99 -36.98 -25.57
CA ALA A 241 -6.19 -36.80 -24.15
C ALA A 241 -5.03 -36.00 -23.56
N THR A 242 -5.38 -35.04 -22.71
CA THR A 242 -4.42 -34.21 -21.97
C THR A 242 -4.42 -34.68 -20.53
N TYR A 243 -3.26 -35.09 -20.05
CA TYR A 243 -3.04 -35.57 -18.70
C TYR A 243 -2.30 -34.53 -17.88
N HIS A 244 -2.73 -34.34 -16.65
CA HIS A 244 -1.98 -33.65 -15.61
C HIS A 244 -1.33 -34.69 -14.70
N ILE A 245 -0.03 -34.52 -14.45
CA ILE A 245 0.72 -35.43 -13.59
C ILE A 245 0.63 -34.97 -12.14
N THR A 246 0.08 -35.84 -11.30
CA THR A 246 0.02 -35.62 -9.84
C THR A 246 0.49 -36.84 -9.10
N ASN A 247 1.50 -36.68 -8.25
CA ASN A 247 2.15 -37.73 -7.48
C ASN A 247 2.50 -38.96 -8.34
N GLY A 248 3.07 -38.75 -9.54
CA GLY A 248 3.45 -39.81 -10.49
C GLY A 248 2.29 -40.60 -11.08
N THR A 249 1.08 -40.05 -11.03
CA THR A 249 -0.10 -40.62 -11.70
C THR A 249 -0.60 -39.67 -12.79
N LYS A 250 -1.06 -40.23 -13.90
CA LYS A 250 -1.65 -39.50 -15.02
C LYS A 250 -3.15 -39.32 -14.78
N ARG A 251 -3.65 -38.09 -14.74
CA ARG A 251 -5.10 -37.78 -14.65
C ARG A 251 -5.56 -37.00 -15.87
N ILE A 252 -6.60 -37.47 -16.55
CA ILE A 252 -7.17 -36.77 -17.71
C ILE A 252 -7.83 -35.48 -17.22
N VAL A 253 -7.41 -34.35 -17.79
CA VAL A 253 -7.96 -33.02 -17.50
C VAL A 253 -8.73 -32.44 -18.69
N VAL A 254 -8.31 -32.76 -19.92
CA VAL A 254 -8.99 -32.31 -21.15
C VAL A 254 -8.99 -33.44 -22.17
N GLU A 255 -10.14 -33.69 -22.77
CA GLU A 255 -10.31 -34.58 -23.91
C GLU A 255 -10.58 -33.76 -25.18
N LEU A 256 -9.91 -34.10 -26.28
CA LEU A 256 -10.08 -33.49 -27.59
C LEU A 256 -10.65 -34.56 -28.53
N GLU A 257 -11.98 -34.67 -28.57
CA GLU A 257 -12.68 -35.67 -29.38
C GLU A 257 -12.72 -35.22 -30.85
N ALA A 258 -12.25 -36.06 -31.77
CA ALA A 258 -12.43 -35.85 -33.20
C ALA A 258 -13.85 -36.25 -33.63
N LYS A 259 -14.58 -35.35 -34.31
CA LYS A 259 -15.92 -35.62 -34.86
C LYS A 259 -16.05 -35.17 -36.31
N ILE A 260 -16.89 -35.89 -37.07
CA ILE A 260 -17.33 -35.43 -38.39
C ILE A 260 -18.31 -34.28 -38.20
N VAL A 261 -18.09 -33.21 -38.96
CA VAL A 261 -18.95 -32.03 -38.97
C VAL A 261 -20.16 -32.30 -39.88
N ASN A 262 -21.26 -31.57 -39.63
CA ASN A 262 -22.47 -31.64 -40.47
C ASN A 262 -22.15 -31.58 -41.97
N ARG A 263 -22.86 -32.41 -42.74
CA ARG A 263 -22.68 -32.60 -44.17
C ARG A 263 -22.69 -31.28 -44.96
N GLU A 264 -23.61 -30.37 -44.64
CA GLU A 264 -23.72 -29.05 -45.28
C GLU A 264 -22.46 -28.18 -45.15
N ARG A 265 -21.76 -28.27 -44.00
CA ARG A 265 -20.52 -27.50 -43.75
C ARG A 265 -19.35 -28.10 -44.52
N CYS A 266 -19.31 -29.43 -44.57
CA CYS A 266 -18.32 -30.20 -45.33
C CYS A 266 -18.48 -29.96 -46.84
N GLU A 267 -19.71 -29.84 -47.35
CA GLU A 267 -19.99 -29.53 -48.76
C GLU A 267 -19.53 -28.11 -49.15
N LYS A 268 -19.62 -27.13 -48.23
CA LYS A 268 -19.13 -25.76 -48.45
C LYS A 268 -17.61 -25.65 -48.41
N ASN A 269 -16.96 -26.41 -47.53
CA ASN A 269 -15.50 -26.45 -47.42
C ASN A 269 -15.04 -27.86 -47.09
N THR A 270 -14.59 -28.60 -48.09
CA THR A 270 -14.14 -29.99 -47.97
C THR A 270 -12.98 -30.15 -47.00
N ASN A 271 -12.21 -29.09 -46.73
CA ASN A 271 -11.12 -29.12 -45.76
C ASN A 271 -11.59 -29.09 -44.29
N GLN A 272 -12.88 -28.83 -44.01
CA GLN A 272 -13.45 -28.68 -42.67
C GLN A 272 -14.53 -29.73 -42.36
N CYS A 273 -14.37 -30.95 -42.88
CA CYS A 273 -15.31 -32.05 -42.64
C CYS A 273 -15.13 -32.73 -41.28
N SER A 274 -14.07 -32.39 -40.53
CA SER A 274 -13.79 -32.92 -39.20
C SER A 274 -13.32 -31.80 -38.28
N GLU A 275 -13.77 -31.81 -37.03
CA GLU A 275 -13.36 -30.87 -35.99
C GLU A 275 -12.99 -31.59 -34.69
N HIS A 276 -12.15 -30.95 -33.88
CA HIS A 276 -11.84 -31.41 -32.52
C HIS A 276 -12.70 -30.64 -31.53
N ILE A 277 -13.51 -31.37 -30.76
CA ILE A 277 -14.31 -30.82 -29.68
C ILE A 277 -13.57 -31.03 -28.38
N ALA A 278 -13.21 -29.93 -27.73
CA ALA A 278 -12.55 -30.00 -26.43
C ALA A 278 -13.57 -30.10 -25.30
N ARG A 279 -13.30 -30.99 -24.36
CA ARG A 279 -14.08 -31.19 -23.14
C ARG A 279 -13.13 -31.16 -21.96
N GLU A 280 -13.34 -30.19 -21.08
CA GLU A 280 -12.62 -30.13 -19.82
C GLU A 280 -13.27 -31.13 -18.85
N VAL A 281 -12.51 -32.15 -18.46
CA VAL A 281 -12.97 -33.22 -17.56
C VAL A 281 -12.82 -32.79 -16.11
N ILE A 282 -11.74 -32.06 -15.81
CA ILE A 282 -11.43 -31.56 -14.48
C ILE A 282 -11.08 -30.09 -14.60
N GLN A 283 -11.80 -29.25 -13.85
CA GLN A 283 -11.53 -27.82 -13.74
C GLN A 283 -10.60 -27.54 -12.54
N PHE A 284 -9.92 -26.40 -12.57
CA PHE A 284 -9.12 -25.89 -11.45
C PHE A 284 -8.04 -26.87 -10.95
N TYR A 285 -7.42 -27.63 -11.86
CA TYR A 285 -6.46 -28.69 -11.51
C TYR A 285 -5.03 -28.20 -11.26
N TRP A 286 -4.72 -26.94 -11.54
CA TRP A 286 -3.37 -26.41 -11.45
C TRP A 286 -2.98 -26.12 -9.98
N PRO A 287 -1.72 -26.31 -9.54
CA PRO A 287 -1.26 -26.07 -8.17
C PRO A 287 -1.22 -24.58 -7.73
N SER A 288 -1.96 -23.68 -8.39
CA SER A 288 -2.10 -22.29 -7.96
C SER A 288 -3.20 -22.14 -6.91
N SER A 289 -3.19 -21.04 -6.16
CA SER A 289 -4.25 -20.73 -5.19
C SER A 289 -5.64 -20.59 -5.82
N THR A 290 -5.69 -20.30 -7.12
CA THR A 290 -6.93 -20.19 -7.90
C THR A 290 -7.26 -21.47 -8.67
N GLY A 291 -6.39 -22.47 -8.67
CA GLY A 291 -6.53 -23.68 -9.49
C GLY A 291 -6.30 -23.48 -11.00
N GLN A 292 -6.02 -22.25 -11.44
CA GLN A 292 -5.88 -21.89 -12.86
C GLN A 292 -4.43 -21.90 -13.31
N LEU A 293 -4.22 -22.19 -14.60
CA LEU A 293 -2.93 -22.07 -15.28
C LEU A 293 -2.42 -20.61 -15.23
N PRO A 294 -1.09 -20.41 -15.16
CA PRO A 294 -0.50 -19.08 -15.14
C PRO A 294 -0.70 -18.38 -16.49
N LYS A 295 -0.65 -17.04 -16.46
CA LYS A 295 -0.68 -16.22 -17.67
C LYS A 295 0.61 -16.44 -18.47
N ALA A 296 0.50 -16.43 -19.80
CA ALA A 296 1.65 -16.60 -20.69
C ALA A 296 2.72 -15.50 -20.50
N VAL A 297 2.28 -14.29 -20.14
CA VAL A 297 3.15 -13.18 -19.72
C VAL A 297 2.85 -12.88 -18.24
N PRO A 298 3.87 -12.80 -17.38
CA PRO A 298 3.70 -12.40 -15.98
C PRO A 298 3.04 -11.01 -15.87
N SER A 299 2.36 -10.74 -14.76
CA SER A 299 1.68 -9.45 -14.54
C SER A 299 2.63 -8.25 -14.53
N CYS A 300 3.91 -8.46 -14.27
CA CYS A 300 4.96 -7.44 -14.20
C CYS A 300 5.85 -7.44 -15.46
N GLY A 301 5.46 -8.15 -16.53
CA GLY A 301 6.33 -8.43 -17.67
C GLY A 301 7.47 -9.40 -17.29
N PHE A 302 8.31 -9.75 -18.26
CA PHE A 302 9.45 -10.66 -18.02
C PHE A 302 10.62 -9.99 -17.29
N THR A 303 10.83 -8.69 -17.52
CA THR A 303 11.94 -7.89 -16.98
C THR A 303 11.53 -6.99 -15.81
N GLY A 304 10.25 -7.02 -15.41
CA GLY A 304 9.72 -6.13 -14.39
C GLY A 304 9.31 -4.74 -14.91
N SER A 305 9.48 -4.45 -16.21
CA SER A 305 9.21 -3.14 -16.80
C SER A 305 7.74 -2.75 -16.79
N ASP A 306 6.84 -3.73 -16.75
CA ASP A 306 5.39 -3.49 -16.88
C ASP A 306 4.72 -3.31 -15.51
N CYS A 307 5.51 -3.33 -14.42
CA CYS A 307 5.01 -3.03 -13.08
C CYS A 307 4.75 -1.54 -12.89
N ASP A 308 3.58 -1.20 -12.37
CA ASP A 308 3.27 0.15 -11.93
C ASP A 308 3.91 0.44 -10.56
N TYR A 309 5.05 1.13 -10.59
CA TYR A 309 5.74 1.60 -9.38
C TYR A 309 5.24 2.95 -8.86
N THR A 310 4.23 3.56 -9.51
CA THR A 310 3.75 4.92 -9.18
C THR A 310 3.30 5.01 -7.73
N VAL A 311 2.61 4.00 -7.21
CA VAL A 311 2.16 3.97 -5.80
C VAL A 311 3.35 3.99 -4.84
N TYR A 312 4.39 3.20 -5.10
CA TYR A 312 5.59 3.17 -4.28
C TYR A 312 6.36 4.48 -4.35
N ILE A 313 6.46 5.08 -5.55
CA ILE A 313 7.11 6.38 -5.75
C ILE A 313 6.34 7.50 -5.02
N ILE A 314 5.01 7.51 -5.10
CA ILE A 314 4.16 8.47 -4.37
C ILE A 314 4.36 8.29 -2.86
N LEU A 315 4.34 7.05 -2.36
CA LEU A 315 4.48 6.78 -0.93
C LEU A 315 5.87 7.19 -0.41
N LEU A 316 6.92 6.97 -1.20
CA LEU A 316 8.28 7.41 -0.89
C LEU A 316 8.39 8.95 -0.94
N GLY A 317 7.70 9.60 -1.88
CA GLY A 317 7.60 11.06 -1.96
C GLY A 317 6.88 11.69 -0.76
N VAL A 318 5.74 11.11 -0.35
CA VAL A 318 4.96 11.58 0.81
C VAL A 318 5.76 11.41 2.11
N THR A 319 6.45 10.27 2.27
CA THR A 319 7.27 10.03 3.47
C THR A 319 8.47 10.98 3.53
N ALA A 320 9.17 11.21 2.41
CA ALA A 320 10.26 12.19 2.33
C ALA A 320 9.76 13.63 2.59
N PHE A 321 8.59 14.00 2.07
CA PHE A 321 7.97 15.29 2.32
C PHE A 321 7.61 15.49 3.80
N LEU A 322 7.01 14.49 4.45
CA LEU A 322 6.68 14.58 5.88
C LEU A 322 7.94 14.68 6.75
N LEU A 323 8.99 13.94 6.40
CA LEU A 323 10.28 13.96 7.12
C LEU A 323 11.02 15.29 6.99
N THR A 324 10.78 16.06 5.92
CA THR A 324 11.45 17.35 5.69
C THR A 324 10.58 18.53 6.12
N ALA A 325 9.30 18.53 5.77
CA ALA A 325 8.36 19.61 6.07
C ALA A 325 8.02 19.69 7.58
N SER A 326 7.90 18.55 8.28
CA SER A 326 7.57 18.55 9.71
C SER A 326 8.66 19.21 10.57
N PRO A 327 9.96 18.86 10.45
CA PRO A 327 11.02 19.56 11.18
C PRO A 327 11.17 21.02 10.79
N LEU A 328 11.05 21.35 9.49
CA LEU A 328 11.15 22.74 9.02
C LEU A 328 10.01 23.60 9.57
N SER A 329 8.78 23.10 9.54
CA SER A 329 7.61 23.78 10.11
C SER A 329 7.74 23.95 11.62
N TYR A 330 8.18 22.90 12.32
CA TYR A 330 8.43 22.96 13.77
C TYR A 330 9.53 23.98 14.12
N PHE A 331 10.62 24.02 13.36
CA PHE A 331 11.70 24.99 13.55
C PHE A 331 11.23 26.42 13.26
N ALA A 332 10.45 26.63 12.20
CA ALA A 332 9.85 27.92 11.89
C ALA A 332 8.89 28.38 12.99
N TYR A 333 8.07 27.48 13.54
CA TYR A 333 7.21 27.75 14.68
C TYR A 333 7.99 28.16 15.94
N LEU A 334 9.06 27.41 16.28
CA LEU A 334 9.93 27.77 17.41
C LEU A 334 10.55 29.16 17.22
N LYS A 335 11.08 29.44 16.03
CA LYS A 335 11.68 30.75 15.71
C LYS A 335 10.66 31.89 15.77
N HIS A 336 9.45 31.68 15.27
CA HIS A 336 8.37 32.66 15.34
C HIS A 336 7.95 32.93 16.81
N LYS A 337 7.86 31.89 17.62
CA LYS A 337 7.58 32.02 19.07
C LYS A 337 8.68 32.80 19.79
N GLU A 338 9.95 32.62 19.42
CA GLU A 338 11.05 33.42 19.97
C GLU A 338 10.93 34.90 19.59
N GLN A 339 10.62 35.22 18.34
CA GLN A 339 10.44 36.60 17.89
C GLN A 339 9.33 37.32 18.66
N LEU A 340 8.20 36.65 18.88
CA LEU A 340 7.08 37.22 19.65
C LEU A 340 7.46 37.60 21.09
N LEU A 341 8.47 36.95 21.68
CA LEU A 341 8.90 37.25 23.05
C LEU A 341 9.74 38.54 23.15
N TYR A 342 10.39 38.98 22.06
CA TYR A 342 11.19 40.21 22.03
C TYR A 342 10.37 41.49 21.80
N ASP A 343 9.07 41.37 21.51
CA ASP A 343 8.18 42.51 21.40
C ASP A 343 7.88 43.11 22.80
N MET A 344 8.54 44.22 23.13
CA MET A 344 8.51 44.87 24.44
C MET A 344 7.30 45.80 24.61
N THR A 345 6.09 45.29 24.41
CA THR A 345 4.83 46.06 24.53
C THR A 345 4.57 46.66 25.93
N TRP A 346 5.32 46.23 26.93
CA TRP A 346 5.31 46.76 28.30
C TRP A 346 6.28 47.94 28.52
N ARG A 347 7.20 48.20 27.58
CA ARG A 347 8.14 49.32 27.66
C ARG A 347 7.45 50.60 27.20
N ILE A 348 7.43 51.60 28.06
CA ILE A 348 6.85 52.91 27.76
C ILE A 348 7.97 53.93 27.61
N PRO A 349 8.02 54.71 26.52
CA PRO A 349 9.01 55.76 26.38
C PRO A 349 8.78 56.85 27.43
N ARG A 350 9.86 57.35 28.05
CA ARG A 350 9.79 58.38 29.10
C ARG A 350 9.11 59.66 28.63
N ASP A 351 9.24 60.00 27.34
CA ASP A 351 8.63 61.20 26.72
C ASP A 351 7.10 61.18 26.74
N SER A 352 6.49 59.99 26.83
CA SER A 352 5.03 59.90 26.94
C SER A 352 4.52 60.17 28.36
N ILE A 353 5.39 60.28 29.36
CA ILE A 353 5.03 60.41 30.78
C ILE A 353 5.14 61.87 31.23
N ARG A 354 4.02 62.45 31.69
CA ARG A 354 3.97 63.78 32.30
C ARG A 354 3.61 63.68 33.78
N PHE A 355 4.50 64.09 34.67
CA PHE A 355 4.25 64.09 36.11
C PHE A 355 3.30 65.22 36.52
N MET A 356 2.41 64.94 37.47
CA MET A 356 1.52 65.95 38.05
C MET A 356 2.09 66.42 39.39
N ASP A 357 2.57 67.66 39.45
CA ASP A 357 3.04 68.25 40.70
C ASP A 357 1.87 68.73 41.58
N SER A 358 1.82 68.23 42.82
CA SER A 358 0.76 68.56 43.80
C SER A 358 0.82 69.99 44.34
N LYS A 359 1.79 70.81 43.92
CA LYS A 359 1.99 72.19 44.39
C LYS A 359 1.48 73.28 43.43
N GLN A 360 0.84 72.93 42.31
CA GLN A 360 0.38 73.89 41.31
C GLN A 360 -1.12 73.74 40.99
N SER A 361 -1.97 73.71 42.04
CA SER A 361 -3.43 73.78 41.90
C SER A 361 -4.05 74.87 42.78
N ARG A 362 -3.48 76.07 42.74
CA ARG A 362 -4.18 77.31 43.12
C ARG A 362 -4.10 78.29 41.96
N SER A 363 -5.25 78.84 41.60
CA SER A 363 -5.57 79.71 40.45
C SER A 363 -5.81 78.91 39.14
N GLU A 364 -6.92 79.05 38.40
CA GLU A 364 -7.95 80.09 38.33
C GLU A 364 -9.35 79.49 38.10
N HIS A 365 -10.35 80.20 38.62
CA HIS A 365 -11.78 79.97 38.45
C HIS A 365 -12.25 80.86 37.29
N SER A 366 -13.03 80.34 36.33
CA SER A 366 -13.98 81.03 35.41
C SER A 366 -14.25 80.14 34.19
N LEU A 367 -15.44 79.92 33.61
CA LEU A 367 -16.82 80.34 33.78
C LEU A 367 -17.70 79.37 32.96
N ALA A 368 -18.95 79.15 33.40
CA ALA A 368 -20.15 78.81 32.61
C ALA A 368 -20.19 77.45 31.84
N SER A 369 -21.27 76.67 31.78
CA SER A 369 -22.67 76.82 32.23
C SER A 369 -23.41 75.48 32.17
N ARG A 370 -24.40 75.31 33.07
CA ARG A 370 -25.74 74.66 32.95
C ARG A 370 -25.92 73.57 31.85
N SER A 371 -26.52 72.40 32.09
CA SER A 371 -27.74 72.10 32.87
C SER A 371 -28.00 70.58 33.03
N GLN A 372 -28.52 70.20 34.21
CA GLN A 372 -29.63 69.25 34.55
C GLN A 372 -29.79 67.93 33.79
N SER A 373 -30.15 66.77 34.36
CA SER A 373 -30.74 66.27 35.63
C SER A 373 -30.54 64.73 35.60
N SER A 374 -30.43 63.93 36.68
CA SER A 374 -31.44 63.65 37.72
C SER A 374 -30.88 62.71 38.82
N GLY A 375 -31.36 62.97 40.06
CA GLY A 375 -31.27 62.37 41.43
C GLY A 375 -30.54 61.05 41.72
N SER A 376 -30.02 60.75 42.92
CA SER A 376 -30.02 61.31 44.30
C SER A 376 -28.98 60.45 45.07
N PHE A 377 -28.07 60.93 45.93
CA PHE A 377 -28.28 61.44 47.28
C PHE A 377 -27.00 62.19 47.68
N SER A 378 -27.15 63.46 48.07
CA SER A 378 -26.08 64.33 48.54
C SER A 378 -25.86 64.13 50.03
N GLY A 379 -24.62 63.93 50.45
CA GLY A 379 -24.20 63.92 51.85
C GLY A 379 -22.80 64.52 52.01
N SER A 380 -22.77 65.71 52.60
CA SER A 380 -21.62 66.39 53.23
C SER A 380 -20.51 67.01 52.35
N ILE A 381 -20.53 68.35 52.35
CA ILE A 381 -19.44 69.26 52.00
C ILE A 381 -18.33 69.14 53.07
N GLY A 382 -17.09 68.90 52.63
CA GLY A 382 -15.91 69.03 53.48
C GLY A 382 -15.13 67.74 53.74
N SER A 383 -14.82 66.94 52.72
CA SER A 383 -13.77 65.91 52.82
C SER A 383 -12.49 66.39 52.14
N LYS A 384 -11.38 66.35 52.88
CA LYS A 384 -10.02 66.46 52.34
C LYS A 384 -9.86 65.42 51.21
N PRO A 385 -9.14 65.69 50.11
CA PRO A 385 -8.87 64.67 49.10
C PRO A 385 -8.11 63.51 49.78
N MET A 386 -8.79 62.37 49.87
CA MET A 386 -8.40 61.18 50.62
C MET A 386 -7.45 60.29 49.81
N VAL A 387 -6.52 60.86 49.04
CA VAL A 387 -5.54 60.10 48.23
C VAL A 387 -4.24 60.92 48.10
N SER A 388 -3.15 60.47 48.75
CA SER A 388 -1.82 61.10 48.72
C SER A 388 -0.84 60.35 47.79
N ALA A 389 -1.33 59.74 46.71
CA ALA A 389 -0.49 59.02 45.75
C ALA A 389 0.11 59.95 44.66
N ARG A 390 1.39 59.74 44.31
CA ARG A 390 2.09 60.43 43.20
C ARG A 390 1.49 60.01 41.86
N GLN A 391 1.00 60.99 41.09
CA GLN A 391 0.24 60.76 39.85
C GLN A 391 0.98 61.29 38.61
N ALA A 392 0.81 60.60 37.49
CA ALA A 392 1.29 61.03 36.18
C ALA A 392 0.22 60.77 35.11
N MET A 393 0.40 61.37 33.93
CA MET A 393 -0.43 61.13 32.76
C MET A 393 0.45 60.60 31.63
N SER A 394 0.06 59.47 31.04
CA SER A 394 0.71 58.89 29.87
C SER A 394 -0.31 58.57 28.78
N ASN A 395 -0.11 59.12 27.58
CA ASN A 395 -1.02 58.95 26.43
C ASN A 395 -2.51 59.19 26.78
N GLY A 396 -2.80 60.23 27.57
CA GLY A 396 -4.16 60.58 28.01
C GLY A 396 -4.73 59.72 29.15
N VAL A 397 -3.98 58.72 29.63
CA VAL A 397 -4.39 57.85 30.74
C VAL A 397 -3.72 58.30 32.04
N ARG A 398 -4.51 58.48 33.10
CA ARG A 398 -3.98 58.74 34.46
C ARG A 398 -3.37 57.46 35.03
N ILE A 399 -2.16 57.59 35.56
CA ILE A 399 -1.36 56.49 36.09
C ILE A 399 -0.77 56.85 37.46
N VAL A 400 -0.51 55.82 38.25
CA VAL A 400 0.27 55.91 39.49
C VAL A 400 1.63 55.32 39.22
N PHE A 401 2.68 55.96 39.73
CA PHE A 401 4.05 55.57 39.45
C PHE A 401 4.92 55.51 40.70
N ILE A 402 5.91 54.63 40.64
CA ILE A 402 7.00 54.57 41.61
C ILE A 402 8.29 54.80 40.83
N ARG A 403 9.09 55.76 41.31
CA ARG A 403 10.32 56.20 40.65
C ARG A 403 11.53 55.82 41.50
N PHE A 404 12.49 55.16 40.86
CA PHE A 404 13.79 54.81 41.42
C PHE A 404 14.90 55.52 40.66
N GLN A 405 15.98 55.86 41.36
CA GLN A 405 17.17 56.42 40.73
C GLN A 405 17.96 55.29 40.06
N GLN A 406 18.22 55.43 38.76
CA GLN A 406 18.96 54.45 37.99
C GLN A 406 20.44 54.85 37.90
N THR A 407 21.33 53.98 38.38
CA THR A 407 22.78 54.21 38.37
C THR A 407 23.52 53.47 37.26
N ARG A 408 22.90 52.43 36.68
CA ARG A 408 23.45 51.61 35.58
C ARG A 408 22.36 51.24 34.58
N ASN A 409 22.74 51.00 33.32
CA ASN A 409 21.81 50.53 32.30
C ASN A 409 21.29 49.12 32.64
N VAL A 410 19.98 48.93 32.52
CA VAL A 410 19.28 47.67 32.79
C VAL A 410 18.95 46.98 31.46
N THR A 411 19.28 45.70 31.35
CA THR A 411 18.90 44.82 30.24
C THR A 411 18.16 43.62 30.79
N PHE A 412 17.10 43.16 30.11
CA PHE A 412 16.24 42.08 30.58
C PHE A 412 16.57 40.76 29.86
N PRO A 413 16.93 39.67 30.57
CA PRO A 413 17.06 38.34 30.00
C PRO A 413 15.71 37.74 29.57
N LYS A 414 15.76 36.68 28.76
CA LYS A 414 14.58 36.02 28.16
C LYS A 414 13.50 35.62 29.19
N ALA A 415 13.92 35.11 30.35
CA ALA A 415 13.00 34.69 31.42
C ALA A 415 12.23 35.89 32.01
N GLU A 416 12.92 37.03 32.17
CA GLU A 416 12.35 38.28 32.68
C GLU A 416 11.40 38.92 31.64
N LEU A 417 11.73 38.88 30.35
CA LEU A 417 10.83 39.35 29.28
C LEU A 417 9.51 38.58 29.22
N LYS A 418 9.57 37.25 29.41
CA LYS A 418 8.37 36.40 29.46
C LYS A 418 7.44 36.84 30.59
N LEU A 419 8.02 37.10 31.75
CA LEU A 419 7.33 37.55 32.96
C LEU A 419 6.65 38.90 32.78
N LEU A 420 7.37 39.88 32.22
CA LEU A 420 6.86 41.23 31.98
C LEU A 420 5.74 41.23 30.95
N LYS A 421 5.84 40.37 29.93
CA LYS A 421 4.78 40.18 28.94
C LYS A 421 3.53 39.56 29.56
N GLU A 422 3.70 38.56 30.43
CA GLU A 422 2.60 37.96 31.19
C GLU A 422 1.92 39.01 32.08
N LEU A 423 2.68 39.77 32.86
CA LEU A 423 2.17 40.86 33.71
C LEU A 423 1.42 41.94 32.94
N LYS A 424 1.84 42.26 31.71
CA LYS A 424 1.16 43.23 30.84
C LYS A 424 -0.17 42.71 30.29
N LEU A 425 -0.27 41.39 30.06
CA LEU A 425 -1.47 40.72 29.56
C LEU A 425 -2.45 40.35 30.67
N THR A 426 -2.01 40.29 31.93
CA THR A 426 -2.88 39.99 33.07
C THR A 426 -3.92 41.10 33.28
N GLU A 427 -5.17 40.77 33.00
CA GLU A 427 -6.33 41.58 33.35
C GLU A 427 -7.14 40.86 34.43
N ASN A 428 -7.24 41.48 35.60
CA ASN A 428 -8.07 40.98 36.69
C ASN A 428 -8.86 42.14 37.27
N GLU A 429 -10.16 41.95 37.47
CA GLU A 429 -11.05 42.99 37.98
C GLU A 429 -10.62 43.53 39.35
N ASN A 430 -9.99 42.67 40.17
CA ASN A 430 -9.62 42.94 41.55
C ASN A 430 -8.16 43.40 41.74
N LEU A 431 -7.31 43.29 40.71
CA LEU A 431 -5.92 43.77 40.73
C LEU A 431 -5.78 45.07 39.96
N ASN A 432 -4.80 45.89 40.37
CA ASN A 432 -4.49 47.08 39.59
C ASN A 432 -3.73 46.68 38.31
N LYS A 433 -4.20 47.16 37.16
CA LYS A 433 -3.63 46.80 35.86
C LYS A 433 -2.25 47.44 35.71
N PHE A 434 -1.25 46.60 35.46
CA PHE A 434 0.09 47.03 35.14
C PHE A 434 0.10 47.78 33.80
N TYR A 435 0.65 49.00 33.81
CA TYR A 435 0.68 49.85 32.62
C TYR A 435 1.98 49.68 31.85
N GLY A 436 3.11 49.67 32.55
CA GLY A 436 4.42 49.45 31.93
C GLY A 436 5.58 49.98 32.76
N ILE A 437 6.78 49.87 32.19
CA ILE A 437 8.02 50.35 32.80
C ILE A 437 8.74 51.30 31.83
N ALA A 438 9.29 52.39 32.36
CA ALA A 438 10.25 53.24 31.67
C ALA A 438 11.62 53.08 32.35
N PHE A 439 12.67 52.85 31.56
CA PHE A 439 14.03 52.58 32.05
C PHE A 439 15.08 52.97 31.01
N ASN A 440 16.34 53.14 31.44
CA ASN A 440 17.49 53.57 30.62
C ASN A 440 17.33 54.96 29.98
N GLN A 441 16.50 55.82 30.56
CA GLN A 441 16.27 57.19 30.08
C GLN A 441 16.33 58.14 31.29
N GLN A 442 17.07 59.24 31.17
CA GLN A 442 17.21 60.28 32.20
C GLN A 442 17.68 59.78 33.58
N ASN A 443 18.39 58.64 33.65
CA ASN A 443 18.81 58.00 34.91
C ASN A 443 17.62 57.69 35.86
N GLU A 444 16.44 57.38 35.30
CA GLU A 444 15.23 57.02 36.05
C GLU A 444 14.74 55.61 35.69
N PHE A 445 14.31 54.86 36.71
CA PHE A 445 13.54 53.62 36.54
C PHE A 445 12.15 53.82 37.12
N VAL A 446 11.12 53.76 36.28
CA VAL A 446 9.74 54.11 36.64
C VAL A 446 8.82 52.93 36.35
N VAL A 447 8.13 52.45 37.38
CA VAL A 447 7.12 51.39 37.26
C VAL A 447 5.74 52.01 37.40
N MET A 448 4.82 51.64 36.50
CA MET A 448 3.52 52.33 36.35
C MET A 448 2.34 51.37 36.38
N TRP A 449 1.26 51.81 37.02
CA TRP A 449 -0.04 51.15 37.06
C TRP A 449 -1.16 52.14 36.74
N LEU A 450 -2.32 51.62 36.32
CA LEU A 450 -3.49 52.48 36.07
C LEU A 450 -3.96 53.18 37.36
N PHE A 451 -4.38 54.44 37.22
CA PHE A 451 -4.95 55.18 38.34
C PHE A 451 -6.33 54.64 38.71
N CYS A 452 -6.54 54.41 40.01
CA CYS A 452 -7.81 54.01 40.59
C CYS A 452 -8.33 55.13 41.48
N SER A 453 -9.57 55.58 41.22
CA SER A 453 -10.22 56.69 41.95
C SER A 453 -10.85 56.29 43.30
N ARG A 454 -10.88 54.99 43.62
CA ARG A 454 -11.36 54.46 44.89
C ARG A 454 -10.18 54.47 45.87
N GLY A 455 -10.31 55.17 47.01
CA GLY A 455 -9.26 55.35 48.03
C GLY A 455 -8.67 54.05 48.59
N SER A 456 -7.65 54.15 49.45
CA SER A 456 -6.84 53.01 49.92
C SER A 456 -7.64 51.97 50.74
N LEU A 457 -7.10 50.76 50.95
CA LEU A 457 -7.76 49.76 51.80
C LEU A 457 -7.79 50.25 53.25
N GLU A 458 -6.68 50.88 53.65
CA GLU A 458 -6.46 51.52 54.94
C GLU A 458 -7.49 52.63 55.19
N ASP A 459 -7.70 53.47 54.20
CA ASP A 459 -8.71 54.54 54.14
C ASP A 459 -10.16 54.07 54.36
N ILE A 460 -10.45 52.79 54.07
CA ILE A 460 -11.78 52.20 54.26
C ILE A 460 -11.85 51.35 55.53
N LEU A 461 -10.72 50.78 56.00
CA LEU A 461 -10.66 49.98 57.22
C LEU A 461 -10.55 50.83 58.50
N PHE A 462 -9.85 51.96 58.43
CA PHE A 462 -9.52 52.82 59.58
C PHE A 462 -10.33 54.12 59.62
N ASN A 463 -11.40 54.21 58.83
CA ASN A 463 -12.30 55.35 58.87
C ASN A 463 -13.48 55.02 59.78
N ASP A 464 -13.45 55.56 61.00
CA ASP A 464 -14.47 55.36 62.03
C ASP A 464 -15.86 55.90 61.62
N GLU A 465 -15.93 56.76 60.59
CA GLU A 465 -17.17 57.32 60.06
C GLU A 465 -17.88 56.37 59.06
N LEU A 466 -17.19 55.34 58.54
CA LEU A 466 -17.73 54.39 57.57
C LEU A 466 -18.44 53.20 58.25
N LYS A 467 -19.76 53.32 58.46
CA LYS A 467 -20.60 52.19 58.90
C LYS A 467 -20.86 51.20 57.76
N LEU A 468 -20.02 50.18 57.65
CA LEU A 468 -20.11 49.13 56.62
C LEU A 468 -21.21 48.11 56.97
N GLY A 469 -22.23 47.98 56.11
CA GLY A 469 -23.30 46.98 56.29
C GLY A 469 -22.80 45.53 56.14
N ARG A 470 -23.44 44.56 56.81
CA ARG A 470 -23.02 43.15 56.88
C ARG A 470 -22.86 42.49 55.50
N ASN A 471 -23.74 42.81 54.54
CA ASN A 471 -23.67 42.30 53.16
C ASN A 471 -22.46 42.86 52.38
N PHE A 472 -22.07 44.11 52.67
CA PHE A 472 -20.86 44.71 52.09
C PHE A 472 -19.61 44.07 52.67
N GLN A 473 -19.56 43.82 53.99
CA GLN A 473 -18.43 43.17 54.65
C GLN A 473 -18.15 41.77 54.09
N VAL A 474 -19.20 40.97 53.83
CA VAL A 474 -19.05 39.63 53.24
C VAL A 474 -18.57 39.70 51.78
N SER A 475 -19.13 40.62 50.98
CA SER A 475 -18.71 40.81 49.59
C SER A 475 -17.26 41.32 49.50
N PHE A 476 -16.89 42.24 50.38
CA PHE A 476 -15.55 42.78 50.50
C PHE A 476 -14.53 41.72 50.95
N ALA A 477 -14.88 40.89 51.94
CA ALA A 477 -14.05 39.77 52.35
C ALA A 477 -13.84 38.75 51.21
N LYS A 478 -14.89 38.45 50.44
CA LYS A 478 -14.81 37.57 49.27
C LYS A 478 -13.87 38.13 48.20
N ASP A 479 -13.93 39.43 47.93
CA ASP A 479 -13.06 40.08 46.97
C ASP A 479 -11.61 40.16 47.47
N ILE A 480 -11.37 40.40 48.77
CA ILE A 480 -10.04 40.30 49.37
C ILE A 480 -9.46 38.89 49.23
N VAL A 481 -10.25 37.84 49.49
CA VAL A 481 -9.79 36.46 49.32
C VAL A 481 -9.43 36.15 47.87
N LYS A 482 -10.23 36.64 46.89
CA LYS A 482 -9.91 36.54 45.46
C LYS A 482 -8.63 37.29 45.10
N VAL A 483 -8.42 38.48 45.67
CA VAL A 483 -7.17 39.23 45.50
C VAL A 483 -5.99 38.42 46.05
N SER A 484 -6.06 37.94 47.29
CA SER A 484 -4.97 37.19 47.94
C SER A 484 -4.58 35.94 47.15
N TYR A 485 -5.56 35.19 46.63
CA TYR A 485 -5.28 34.02 45.80
C TYR A 485 -4.53 34.40 44.51
N ASN A 486 -5.01 35.42 43.77
CA ASN A 486 -4.39 35.86 42.53
C ASN A 486 -3.02 36.51 42.76
N ILE A 487 -2.87 37.27 43.85
CA ILE A 487 -1.59 37.84 44.27
C ILE A 487 -0.61 36.74 44.61
N CYS A 488 -0.98 35.70 45.37
CA CYS A 488 -0.01 34.67 45.75
C CYS A 488 0.51 33.87 44.54
N GLN A 489 -0.29 33.72 43.49
CA GLN A 489 0.17 33.13 42.22
C GLN A 489 1.11 34.06 41.42
N HIS A 490 0.87 35.38 41.40
CA HIS A 490 1.68 36.36 40.65
C HIS A 490 2.81 37.01 41.47
N SER A 491 2.76 36.93 42.80
CA SER A 491 3.75 37.46 43.73
C SER A 491 4.99 36.57 43.78
N ILE A 492 4.85 35.26 43.60
CA ILE A 492 5.99 34.35 43.44
C ILE A 492 6.83 34.78 42.23
N ILE A 493 6.14 35.20 41.16
CA ILE A 493 6.69 35.73 39.91
C ILE A 493 7.43 37.06 40.14
N LEU A 494 6.80 38.06 40.77
CA LEU A 494 7.40 39.38 41.01
C LEU A 494 8.49 39.39 42.09
N HIS A 495 8.33 38.56 43.14
CA HIS A 495 9.32 38.40 44.21
C HIS A 495 10.62 37.79 43.67
N SER A 496 10.54 36.80 42.77
CA SER A 496 11.73 36.24 42.11
C SER A 496 12.45 37.26 41.22
N PHE A 497 11.71 38.16 40.56
CA PHE A 497 12.26 39.18 39.67
C PHE A 497 12.96 40.34 40.41
N PHE A 498 12.34 40.90 41.45
CA PHE A 498 12.90 42.06 42.15
C PHE A 498 13.96 41.69 43.20
N ASN A 499 13.83 40.53 43.87
CA ASN A 499 14.79 40.09 44.89
C ASN A 499 16.18 39.76 44.32
N ASN A 500 16.28 39.45 43.02
CA ASN A 500 17.55 39.17 42.34
C ASN A 500 18.31 40.42 41.84
N ARG A 501 17.69 41.61 41.80
CA ARG A 501 18.27 42.83 41.18
C ARG A 501 18.31 44.05 42.09
N PHE A 502 17.40 44.15 43.05
CA PHE A 502 17.30 45.28 43.96
C PHE A 502 17.12 44.72 45.37
N ASN A 503 18.11 44.92 46.26
CA ASN A 503 18.07 44.52 47.68
C ASN A 503 17.08 45.38 48.49
N THR A 504 15.82 45.39 48.06
CA THR A 504 14.71 46.10 48.70
C THR A 504 13.52 45.15 48.74
N LEU A 505 13.32 44.54 49.91
CA LEU A 505 12.15 43.75 50.27
C LEU A 505 10.95 44.70 50.49
N GLU A 506 10.39 45.24 49.42
CA GLU A 506 9.04 45.78 49.41
C GLU A 506 8.25 45.08 48.30
N CYS A 507 7.22 44.33 48.67
CA CYS A 507 6.51 43.42 47.77
C CYS A 507 5.53 44.19 46.86
N PHE A 508 5.69 44.06 45.55
CA PHE A 508 4.97 44.83 44.51
C PHE A 508 3.72 44.14 43.95
N CYS A 509 2.76 43.77 44.79
CA CYS A 509 1.42 43.33 44.33
C CYS A 509 0.34 44.02 45.16
N PHE A 510 -0.29 45.06 44.61
CA PHE A 510 -1.27 45.83 45.38
C PHE A 510 -2.71 45.55 44.93
N PRO A 511 -3.67 45.32 45.86
CA PRO A 511 -5.08 45.46 45.58
C PRO A 511 -5.37 46.84 44.95
N LYS A 512 -6.49 46.96 44.24
CA LYS A 512 -6.95 48.18 43.55
C LYS A 512 -7.23 49.39 44.46
N LYS A 513 -6.27 49.83 45.27
CA LYS A 513 -6.41 50.85 46.32
C LYS A 513 -5.04 51.42 46.69
N ASN A 514 -4.86 52.74 46.51
CA ASN A 514 -3.59 53.44 46.63
C ASN A 514 -3.44 54.13 48.00
N ASP A 515 -2.59 53.63 48.90
CA ASP A 515 -1.58 54.50 49.53
C ASP A 515 -0.50 53.70 50.27
N PHE A 516 0.64 54.37 50.45
CA PHE A 516 1.95 53.81 50.79
C PHE A 516 2.49 54.53 52.03
N GLU A 517 2.07 54.14 53.23
CA GLU A 517 2.74 54.48 54.49
C GLU A 517 2.74 53.30 55.47
N ARG A 518 3.63 53.36 56.49
CA ARG A 518 4.05 52.26 57.39
C ARG A 518 2.93 51.40 58.01
N GLY A 519 1.68 51.86 58.02
CA GLY A 519 0.51 51.12 58.52
C GLY A 519 0.09 49.94 57.64
N SER A 520 0.14 50.11 56.32
CA SER A 520 -0.22 49.06 55.34
C SER A 520 0.65 47.81 55.44
N VAL A 521 1.89 47.95 55.93
CA VAL A 521 2.84 46.84 56.14
C VAL A 521 2.30 45.79 57.12
N ARG A 522 1.48 46.16 58.12
CA ARG A 522 0.94 45.19 59.10
C ARG A 522 -0.15 44.30 58.52
N ILE A 523 -1.09 44.86 57.77
CA ILE A 523 -2.15 44.08 57.10
C ILE A 523 -1.55 43.23 55.98
N TRP A 524 -0.56 43.77 55.28
CA TRP A 524 0.14 43.06 54.20
C TRP A 524 1.02 41.93 54.73
N LEU A 525 1.79 42.13 55.81
CA LEU A 525 2.50 41.06 56.54
C LEU A 525 1.53 39.99 57.06
N MET A 526 0.32 40.37 57.48
CA MET A 526 -0.70 39.43 57.95
C MET A 526 -1.25 38.56 56.80
N ILE A 527 -1.50 39.14 55.62
CA ILE A 527 -1.92 38.42 54.42
C ILE A 527 -0.79 37.56 53.86
N GLN A 528 0.46 38.04 53.91
CA GLN A 528 1.65 37.31 53.49
C GLN A 528 1.90 36.11 54.42
N LYS A 529 1.71 36.27 55.74
CA LYS A 529 1.76 35.19 56.73
C LYS A 529 0.63 34.16 56.50
N LEU A 530 -0.59 34.62 56.19
CA LEU A 530 -1.71 33.74 55.81
C LEU A 530 -1.49 32.97 54.48
N CYS A 531 -0.77 33.55 53.50
CA CYS A 531 -0.37 32.83 52.30
C CYS A 531 0.80 31.87 52.55
N PHE A 532 1.77 32.25 53.40
CA PHE A 532 2.88 31.37 53.81
C PHE A 532 2.37 30.14 54.56
N ASP A 533 1.43 30.33 55.49
CA ASP A 533 0.83 29.26 56.30
C ASP A 533 -0.11 28.34 55.47
N LYS A 534 -0.66 28.81 54.35
CA LYS A 534 -1.47 27.98 53.42
C LYS A 534 -0.64 27.23 52.38
N VAL A 535 0.53 27.73 52.01
CA VAL A 535 1.46 27.05 51.08
C VAL A 535 2.32 26.03 51.82
N ILE A 536 2.53 26.20 53.14
CA ILE A 536 3.27 25.28 54.01
C ILE A 536 2.34 24.66 55.07
N GLY A 537 1.15 24.25 54.65
CA GLY A 537 0.27 23.38 55.43
C GLY A 537 0.42 21.93 54.98
N SER A 538 0.96 21.08 55.86
CA SER A 538 1.01 19.61 55.78
C SER A 538 2.01 19.00 54.78
N ASN A 539 3.27 18.91 55.21
CA ASN A 539 4.03 17.66 55.13
C ASN A 539 4.84 17.53 56.43
N SER A 540 4.21 16.90 57.42
CA SER A 540 4.92 16.05 58.39
C SER A 540 5.33 14.75 57.70
#